data_AF-A0A8C0UFT8-F1
#
_entry.id   AF-A0A8C0UFT8-F1
#
_cell.length_a   1.000
_cell.length_b   1.000
_cell.length_c   1.000
_cell.angle_alpha   90.00
_cell.angle_beta   90.00
_cell.angle_gamma   90.00
#
_symmetry.space_group_name_H-M   'P 1'
#
loop_
_entity.id
_entity.type
_entity.pdbx_description
1 polymer ?
#
loop_
_entity_poly.entity_id
_entity_poly.type
_entity_poly.pdbx_seq_one_letter_code
_entity_poly.pdbx_strand_id
1 'polypeptide(L)'
;MQHVRAARVVSPNLSERSLQGDRASTSCTMTLTQAEKAAVVTIWAKVATQADAIGAESLERLFFSHPQTKTYFPHFDLSQGSAQLRGHGSKVMNAVGEAVKHIDNIRGALAKLSELHAYILRVDPVNFKLLSHCILCSVAARYPSDFTPEVHAAWDKFLASVSSVLTEKYR
;
A
#
# COMPACT_ATOMS: atom_id res chain seq x y z
N MET A 1 -35.06 -11.96 -76.10
CA MET A 1 -35.63 -11.94 -74.72
C MET A 1 -34.44 -12.05 -73.77
N GLN A 2 -33.90 -10.93 -73.22
CA GLN A 2 -34.12 -10.44 -71.83
C GLN A 2 -34.00 -11.59 -70.79
N HIS A 3 -33.14 -11.62 -69.75
CA HIS A 3 -32.61 -10.62 -68.81
C HIS A 3 -31.29 -11.15 -68.15
N VAL A 4 -30.20 -10.37 -67.96
CA VAL A 4 -29.77 -9.52 -66.81
C VAL A 4 -29.27 -10.25 -65.53
N ARG A 5 -27.94 -10.10 -65.29
CA ARG A 5 -27.11 -9.94 -64.06
C ARG A 5 -27.23 -10.88 -62.84
N ALA A 6 -26.06 -11.35 -62.36
CA ALA A 6 -25.50 -11.02 -61.03
C ALA A 6 -24.01 -11.44 -60.92
N ALA A 7 -23.22 -10.63 -60.20
CA ALA A 7 -21.78 -10.77 -59.98
C ALA A 7 -21.46 -11.18 -58.53
N ARG A 8 -20.41 -12.01 -58.30
CA ARG A 8 -19.42 -11.96 -57.19
C ARG A 8 -18.53 -13.21 -57.25
N VAL A 9 -17.25 -13.12 -57.61
CA VAL A 9 -16.06 -12.85 -56.75
C VAL A 9 -15.91 -13.83 -55.58
N VAL A 10 -15.14 -14.89 -55.86
CA VAL A 10 -14.08 -15.57 -55.09
C VAL A 10 -14.16 -15.55 -53.55
N SER A 11 -14.33 -16.74 -52.97
CA SER A 11 -13.90 -17.11 -51.61
C SER A 11 -12.45 -17.63 -51.66
N PRO A 12 -11.65 -17.48 -50.59
CA PRO A 12 -11.60 -18.55 -49.60
C PRO A 12 -11.56 -18.07 -48.13
N ASN A 13 -12.01 -18.99 -47.27
CA ASN A 13 -11.98 -18.94 -45.82
C ASN A 13 -10.61 -19.44 -45.28
N LEU A 14 -10.43 -19.33 -43.96
CA LEU A 14 -9.36 -19.86 -43.09
C LEU A 14 -8.26 -18.83 -42.75
N SER A 15 -8.40 -18.07 -41.66
CA SER A 15 -8.14 -18.47 -40.26
C SER A 15 -6.66 -18.64 -39.93
N GLU A 16 -6.08 -17.62 -39.29
CA GLU A 16 -5.42 -17.68 -37.98
C GLU A 16 -4.24 -16.71 -37.83
N ARG A 17 -4.31 -15.94 -36.74
CA ARG A 17 -3.20 -15.48 -35.88
C ARG A 17 -2.08 -14.69 -36.55
N SER A 18 -2.02 -13.40 -36.25
CA SER A 18 -1.17 -12.85 -35.17
C SER A 18 -1.24 -11.32 -35.21
N LEU A 19 -0.75 -10.67 -34.16
CA LEU A 19 -0.69 -9.21 -33.93
C LEU A 19 -1.91 -8.62 -33.18
N GLN A 20 -2.20 -9.17 -32.00
CA GLN A 20 -2.72 -8.32 -30.92
C GLN A 20 -1.50 -7.83 -30.13
N GLY A 21 -1.19 -6.54 -30.33
CA GLY A 21 -0.08 -5.87 -29.67
C GLY A 21 -0.16 -5.96 -28.14
N ASP A 22 1.03 -5.98 -27.55
CA ASP A 22 1.28 -5.89 -26.12
C ASP A 22 0.34 -4.88 -25.45
N ARG A 23 -0.66 -5.40 -24.72
CA ARG A 23 -1.20 -4.65 -23.59
C ARG A 23 -0.13 -4.70 -22.52
N ALA A 24 0.77 -3.72 -22.55
CA ALA A 24 1.44 -3.29 -21.35
C ALA A 24 0.36 -3.13 -20.28
N SER A 25 0.37 -4.02 -19.29
CA SER A 25 -0.43 -3.86 -18.09
C SER A 25 0.15 -2.63 -17.41
N THR A 26 -0.38 -1.45 -17.74
CA THR A 26 -0.13 -0.23 -16.98
C THR A 26 -0.70 -0.52 -15.61
N SER A 27 0.13 -1.08 -14.74
CA SER A 27 -0.08 -1.06 -13.30
C SER A 27 -0.43 0.39 -13.00
N CYS A 28 -1.68 0.63 -12.61
CA CYS A 28 -2.14 1.95 -12.22
C CYS A 28 -1.38 2.31 -10.95
N THR A 29 -0.16 2.82 -11.09
CA THR A 29 0.64 3.31 -9.99
C THR A 29 -0.16 4.45 -9.37
N MET A 30 -0.74 4.18 -8.20
CA MET A 30 -1.51 5.17 -7.43
C MET A 30 -0.58 6.33 -7.07
N THR A 31 -0.52 7.31 -7.96
CA THR A 31 0.35 8.47 -7.80
C THR A 31 -0.42 9.51 -7.00
N LEU A 32 0.19 10.01 -5.93
CA LEU A 32 -0.37 11.08 -5.11
C LEU A 32 -0.33 12.40 -5.89
N THR A 33 -1.42 13.15 -5.86
CA THR A 33 -1.49 14.53 -6.34
C THR A 33 -0.71 15.46 -5.41
N GLN A 34 -0.41 16.68 -5.86
CA GLN A 34 0.29 17.66 -5.03
C GLN A 34 -0.50 18.00 -3.74
N ALA A 35 -1.83 18.08 -3.83
CA ALA A 35 -2.69 18.33 -2.69
C ALA A 35 -2.67 17.16 -1.69
N GLU A 36 -2.74 15.92 -2.17
CA GLU A 36 -2.64 14.73 -1.32
C GLU A 36 -1.26 14.65 -0.64
N LYS A 37 -0.16 14.93 -1.35
CA LYS A 37 1.18 15.00 -0.76
C LYS A 37 1.26 16.04 0.35
N ALA A 38 0.74 17.25 0.10
CA ALA A 38 0.71 18.31 1.10
C ALA A 38 -0.12 17.92 2.34
N ALA A 39 -1.27 17.27 2.15
CA ALA A 39 -2.10 16.74 3.23
C ALA A 39 -1.34 15.70 4.06
N VAL A 40 -0.66 14.75 3.40
CA VAL A 40 0.16 13.71 4.05
C VAL A 40 1.26 14.33 4.91
N VAL A 41 2.04 15.27 4.35
CA VAL A 41 3.13 15.95 5.06
C VAL A 41 2.59 16.76 6.25
N THR A 42 1.46 17.44 6.08
CA THR A 42 0.88 18.30 7.13
C THR A 42 0.47 17.50 8.36
N ILE A 43 -0.31 16.42 8.18
CA ILE A 43 -0.72 15.59 9.33
C ILE A 43 0.48 14.80 9.88
N TRP A 44 1.44 14.39 9.03
CA TRP A 44 2.67 13.72 9.48
C TRP A 44 3.46 14.57 10.47
N ALA A 45 3.54 15.89 10.28
CA ALA A 45 4.22 16.78 11.21
C ALA A 45 3.68 16.68 12.64
N LYS A 46 2.37 16.44 12.81
CA LYS A 46 1.74 16.18 14.11
C LYS A 46 2.03 14.76 14.58
N VAL A 47 1.79 13.76 13.72
CA VAL A 47 2.02 12.33 14.01
C VAL A 47 3.46 12.07 14.48
N ALA A 48 4.45 12.70 13.87
CA ALA A 48 5.87 12.54 14.19
C ALA A 48 6.20 12.85 15.66
N THR A 49 5.47 13.80 16.28
CA THR A 49 5.66 14.15 17.71
C THR A 49 5.24 13.04 18.67
N GLN A 50 4.45 12.07 18.20
CA GLN A 50 3.94 10.94 18.98
C GLN A 50 4.14 9.60 18.24
N ALA A 51 5.12 9.51 17.33
CA ALA A 51 5.31 8.36 16.44
C ALA A 51 5.42 7.04 17.21
N ASP A 52 6.18 7.02 18.32
CA ASP A 52 6.36 5.81 19.14
C ASP A 52 5.04 5.32 19.75
N ALA A 53 4.23 6.23 20.29
CA ALA A 53 2.95 5.89 20.90
C ALA A 53 1.92 5.45 19.85
N ILE A 54 1.87 6.13 18.70
CA ILE A 54 0.99 5.78 17.59
C ILE A 54 1.37 4.43 16.99
N GLY A 55 2.66 4.15 16.85
CA GLY A 55 3.15 2.88 16.34
C GLY A 55 2.78 1.72 17.27
N ALA A 56 2.99 1.89 18.58
CA ALA A 56 2.60 0.89 19.56
C ALA A 56 1.09 0.62 19.53
N GLU A 57 0.28 1.67 19.57
CA GLU A 57 -1.19 1.56 19.52
C GLU A 57 -1.66 0.88 18.23
N SER A 58 -1.05 1.21 17.08
CA SER A 58 -1.40 0.61 15.80
C SER A 58 -1.13 -0.90 15.79
N LEU A 59 -0.03 -1.34 16.40
CA LEU A 59 0.30 -2.76 16.54
C LEU A 59 -0.63 -3.46 17.54
N GLU A 60 -0.95 -2.83 18.67
CA GLU A 60 -1.92 -3.37 19.63
C GLU A 60 -3.30 -3.57 18.97
N ARG A 61 -3.78 -2.58 18.21
CA ARG A 61 -5.01 -2.69 17.40
C ARG A 61 -4.93 -3.81 16.36
N LEU A 62 -3.80 -3.95 15.67
CA LEU A 62 -3.58 -5.01 14.68
C LEU A 62 -3.69 -6.40 15.34
N PHE A 63 -2.96 -6.62 16.43
CA PHE A 63 -2.94 -7.92 17.10
C PHE A 63 -4.26 -8.26 17.79
N PHE A 64 -5.00 -7.25 18.26
CA PHE A 64 -6.33 -7.44 18.83
C PHE A 64 -7.37 -7.79 17.76
N SER A 65 -7.49 -6.96 16.72
CA SER A 65 -8.52 -7.09 15.67
C SER A 65 -8.22 -8.17 14.64
N HIS A 66 -6.95 -8.52 14.46
CA HIS A 66 -6.47 -9.48 13.46
C HIS A 66 -5.48 -10.48 14.07
N PRO A 67 -5.92 -11.39 14.96
CA PRO A 67 -5.02 -12.27 15.71
C PRO A 67 -4.10 -13.16 14.87
N GLN A 68 -4.46 -13.46 13.62
CA GLN A 68 -3.61 -14.21 12.69
C GLN A 68 -2.25 -13.54 12.43
N THR A 69 -2.18 -12.22 12.58
CA THR A 69 -0.94 -11.43 12.40
C THR A 69 0.09 -11.69 13.51
N LYS A 70 -0.33 -12.23 14.67
CA LYS A 70 0.57 -12.58 15.78
C LYS A 70 1.57 -13.67 15.41
N THR A 71 1.27 -14.48 14.39
CA THR A 71 2.14 -15.58 13.93
C THR A 71 3.49 -15.10 13.42
N TYR A 72 3.61 -13.83 13.00
CA TYR A 72 4.88 -13.21 12.59
C TYR A 72 5.74 -12.74 13.78
N PHE A 73 5.21 -12.78 15.01
CA PHE A 73 5.85 -12.25 16.21
C PHE A 73 5.90 -13.26 17.38
N PRO A 74 6.27 -14.54 17.17
CA PRO A 74 6.28 -15.55 18.23
C PRO A 74 7.31 -15.26 19.33
N HIS A 75 8.28 -14.38 19.06
CA HIS A 75 9.37 -14.00 19.97
C HIS A 75 9.12 -12.67 20.70
N PHE A 76 7.93 -12.08 20.53
CA PHE A 76 7.56 -10.84 21.19
C PHE A 76 6.62 -11.11 22.36
N ASP A 77 6.83 -10.37 23.44
CA ASP A 77 5.78 -10.03 24.38
C ASP A 77 4.77 -9.10 23.67
N LEU A 78 3.57 -9.62 23.43
CA LEU A 78 2.47 -8.90 22.79
C LEU A 78 1.44 -8.37 23.80
N SER A 79 1.77 -8.36 25.10
CA SER A 79 0.93 -7.73 26.12
C SER A 79 0.85 -6.22 25.93
N GLN A 80 -0.26 -5.64 26.38
CA GLN A 80 -0.48 -4.20 26.32
C GLN A 80 0.62 -3.45 27.07
N GLY A 81 1.21 -2.44 26.44
CA GLY A 81 2.32 -1.67 27.02
C GLY A 81 3.70 -2.33 26.93
N SER A 82 3.82 -3.49 26.26
CA SER A 82 5.10 -4.16 26.02
C SER A 82 6.16 -3.22 25.44
N ALA A 83 7.36 -3.27 26.03
CA ALA A 83 8.51 -2.51 25.53
C ALA A 83 8.93 -2.98 24.13
N GLN A 84 8.75 -4.27 23.81
CA GLN A 84 9.06 -4.81 22.49
C GLN A 84 8.07 -4.26 21.45
N LEU A 85 6.77 -4.19 21.78
CA LEU A 85 5.77 -3.57 20.92
C LEU A 85 6.06 -2.09 20.68
N ARG A 86 6.38 -1.34 21.74
CA ARG A 86 6.75 0.08 21.59
C ARG A 86 7.98 0.28 20.72
N GLY A 87 9.02 -0.52 20.94
CA GLY A 87 10.25 -0.47 20.15
C GLY A 87 10.02 -0.83 18.67
N HIS A 88 9.16 -1.81 18.37
CA HIS A 88 8.84 -2.16 17.00
C HIS A 88 7.89 -1.14 16.34
N GLY A 89 6.90 -0.65 17.07
CA GLY A 89 6.01 0.42 16.63
C GLY A 89 6.77 1.68 16.23
N SER A 90 7.78 2.07 17.01
CA SER A 90 8.70 3.16 16.65
C SER A 90 9.40 2.91 15.31
N LYS A 91 9.96 1.70 15.09
CA LYS A 91 10.59 1.34 13.81
C LYS A 91 9.62 1.41 12.63
N VAL A 92 8.39 0.94 12.80
CA VAL A 92 7.33 1.02 11.78
C VAL A 92 7.04 2.47 11.43
N MET A 93 6.78 3.31 12.43
CA MET A 93 6.44 4.72 12.19
C MET A 93 7.63 5.53 11.65
N ASN A 94 8.87 5.19 12.02
CA ASN A 94 10.06 5.78 11.41
C ASN A 94 10.16 5.44 9.92
N ALA A 95 9.83 4.21 9.51
CA ALA A 95 9.78 3.84 8.09
C ALA A 95 8.68 4.60 7.34
N VAL A 96 7.51 4.81 7.97
CA VAL A 96 6.45 5.67 7.42
C VAL A 96 6.97 7.11 7.26
N GLY A 97 7.70 7.63 8.24
CA GLY A 97 8.32 8.95 8.18
C GLY A 97 9.34 9.10 7.05
N GLU A 98 10.20 8.10 6.85
CA GLU A 98 11.12 8.08 5.71
C GLU A 98 10.36 8.06 4.37
N ALA A 99 9.24 7.33 4.28
CA ALA A 99 8.37 7.37 3.10
C ALA A 99 7.72 8.75 2.88
N VAL A 100 7.32 9.46 3.95
CA VAL A 100 6.80 10.84 3.84
C VAL A 100 7.89 11.80 3.37
N LYS A 101 9.11 11.69 3.93
CA LYS A 101 10.26 12.52 3.54
C LYS A 101 10.66 12.31 2.08
N HIS A 102 10.48 11.09 1.58
CA HIS A 102 10.78 10.70 0.20
C HIS A 102 9.50 10.39 -0.59
N ILE A 103 8.45 11.20 -0.43
CA ILE A 103 7.12 10.92 -1.00
C ILE A 103 7.10 10.81 -2.54
N ASP A 104 8.07 11.42 -3.21
CA ASP A 104 8.28 11.30 -4.66
C ASP A 104 9.11 10.08 -5.09
N ASN A 105 9.77 9.40 -4.13
CA ASN A 105 10.61 8.23 -4.36
C ASN A 105 10.51 7.20 -3.20
N ILE A 106 9.28 6.81 -2.86
CA ILE A 106 9.00 5.84 -1.78
C ILE A 106 9.71 4.51 -2.06
N ARG A 107 9.73 4.07 -3.33
CA ARG A 107 10.42 2.84 -3.78
C ARG A 107 11.90 2.85 -3.41
N GLY A 108 12.61 3.94 -3.73
CA GLY A 108 14.02 4.07 -3.41
C GLY A 108 14.27 4.11 -1.90
N ALA A 109 13.44 4.86 -1.16
CA ALA A 109 13.58 5.01 0.29
C ALA A 109 13.38 3.69 1.04
N LEU A 110 12.45 2.84 0.59
CA LEU A 110 12.07 1.61 1.30
C LEU A 110 12.67 0.33 0.69
N ALA A 111 13.56 0.42 -0.30
CA ALA A 111 14.06 -0.73 -1.05
C ALA A 111 14.61 -1.88 -0.18
N LYS A 112 15.36 -1.55 0.88
CA LYS A 112 15.89 -2.54 1.84
C LYS A 112 14.77 -3.19 2.67
N LEU A 113 13.73 -2.43 3.03
CA LEU A 113 12.59 -2.98 3.75
C LEU A 113 11.74 -3.87 2.86
N SER A 114 11.59 -3.57 1.58
CA SER A 114 10.93 -4.46 0.62
C SER A 114 11.62 -5.81 0.52
N GLU A 115 12.96 -5.84 0.46
CA GLU A 115 13.75 -7.09 0.46
C GLU A 115 13.58 -7.87 1.76
N LEU A 116 13.67 -7.17 2.90
CA LEU A 116 13.50 -7.78 4.21
C LEU A 116 12.12 -8.46 4.31
N HIS A 117 11.05 -7.77 3.94
CA HIS A 117 9.70 -8.32 4.05
C HIS A 117 9.46 -9.44 3.04
N ALA A 118 9.92 -9.31 1.80
CA ALA A 118 9.68 -10.29 0.75
C ALA A 118 10.49 -11.59 0.94
N TYR A 119 11.79 -11.48 1.23
CA TYR A 119 12.68 -12.63 1.16
C TYR A 119 12.94 -13.29 2.50
N ILE A 120 13.01 -12.49 3.58
CA ILE A 120 13.37 -12.95 4.92
C ILE A 120 12.12 -13.17 5.76
N LEU A 121 11.31 -12.13 5.98
CA LEU A 121 10.15 -12.21 6.86
C LEU A 121 8.95 -12.91 6.21
N ARG A 122 8.84 -12.82 4.88
CA ARG A 122 7.80 -13.44 4.05
C ARG A 122 6.39 -13.16 4.56
N VAL A 123 6.14 -11.91 4.98
CA VAL A 123 4.83 -11.49 5.48
C VAL A 123 3.81 -11.55 4.34
N ASP A 124 2.65 -12.19 4.53
CA ASP A 124 1.64 -12.22 3.45
C ASP A 124 1.22 -10.77 3.10
N PRO A 125 1.24 -10.37 1.82
CA PRO A 125 0.89 -9.03 1.37
C PRO A 125 -0.44 -8.49 1.92
N VAL A 126 -1.41 -9.35 2.25
CA VAL A 126 -2.69 -8.93 2.84
C VAL A 126 -2.51 -8.19 4.18
N ASN A 127 -1.51 -8.56 4.97
CA ASN A 127 -1.32 -8.03 6.32
C ASN A 127 -0.87 -6.56 6.33
N PHE A 128 -0.24 -6.07 5.26
CA PHE A 128 0.14 -4.66 5.15
C PHE A 128 -1.09 -3.74 5.08
N LYS A 129 -2.19 -4.21 4.48
CA LYS A 129 -3.46 -3.48 4.44
C LYS A 129 -4.10 -3.40 5.83
N LEU A 130 -4.01 -4.50 6.60
CA LEU A 130 -4.51 -4.54 7.98
C LEU A 130 -3.76 -3.56 8.87
N LEU A 131 -2.42 -3.56 8.81
CA LEU A 131 -1.61 -2.61 9.56
C LEU A 131 -1.88 -1.16 9.11
N SER A 132 -1.99 -0.91 7.80
CA SER A 132 -2.32 0.42 7.27
C SER A 132 -3.64 0.93 7.84
N HIS A 133 -4.68 0.09 7.89
CA HIS A 133 -5.95 0.44 8.50
C HIS A 133 -5.82 0.76 10.00
N CYS A 134 -5.08 -0.05 10.76
CA CYS A 134 -4.85 0.22 12.19
C CYS A 134 -4.06 1.52 12.43
N ILE A 135 -3.14 1.89 11.54
CA ILE A 135 -2.45 3.19 11.56
C ILE A 135 -3.44 4.33 11.33
N LEU A 136 -4.31 4.22 10.30
CA LEU A 136 -5.36 5.22 10.03
C LEU A 136 -6.25 5.42 11.26
N CYS A 137 -6.72 4.33 11.90
CA CYS A 137 -7.54 4.42 13.11
C CYS A 137 -6.82 5.11 14.27
N SER A 138 -5.54 4.80 14.49
CA SER A 138 -4.76 5.38 15.59
C SER A 138 -4.52 6.89 15.38
N VAL A 139 -4.26 7.30 14.13
CA VAL A 139 -4.10 8.71 13.78
C VAL A 139 -5.43 9.47 13.88
N ALA A 140 -6.51 8.90 13.35
CA ALA A 140 -7.85 9.49 13.43
C ALA A 140 -8.32 9.69 14.88
N ALA A 141 -8.06 8.72 15.76
CA ALA A 141 -8.43 8.79 17.17
C ALA A 141 -7.69 9.91 17.93
N ARG A 142 -6.45 10.22 17.55
CA ARG A 142 -5.62 11.24 18.21
C ARG A 142 -5.80 12.64 17.64
N TYR A 143 -6.11 12.75 16.34
CA TYR A 143 -6.21 14.03 15.65
C TYR A 143 -7.57 14.21 14.96
N PRO A 144 -8.71 14.06 15.68
CA PRO A 144 -10.04 14.03 15.06
C PRO A 144 -10.40 15.33 14.32
N SER A 145 -9.87 16.48 14.75
CA SER A 145 -10.08 17.76 14.08
C SER A 145 -9.25 17.93 12.80
N ASP A 146 -8.10 17.26 12.72
CA ASP A 146 -7.18 17.36 11.59
C ASP A 146 -7.36 16.24 10.57
N PHE A 147 -7.97 15.12 10.99
CA PHE A 147 -8.19 13.94 10.16
C PHE A 147 -9.50 14.05 9.37
N THR A 148 -9.58 15.08 8.51
CA THR A 148 -10.73 15.33 7.63
C THR A 148 -10.90 14.20 6.59
N PRO A 149 -12.04 14.11 5.89
CA PRO A 149 -12.22 13.13 4.82
C PRO A 149 -11.13 13.19 3.73
N GLU A 150 -10.66 14.40 3.40
CA GLU A 150 -9.60 14.61 2.40
C GLU A 150 -8.25 14.13 2.91
N VAL A 151 -7.92 14.42 4.18
CA VAL A 151 -6.69 13.92 4.82
C VAL A 151 -6.74 12.40 4.93
N HIS A 152 -7.87 11.82 5.31
CA HIS A 152 -8.08 10.38 5.36
C HIS A 152 -7.84 9.74 3.98
N ALA A 153 -8.48 10.23 2.93
CA ALA A 153 -8.30 9.70 1.58
C ALA A 153 -6.83 9.80 1.10
N ALA A 154 -6.16 10.93 1.38
CA ALA A 154 -4.75 11.12 1.03
C ALA A 154 -3.84 10.15 1.80
N TRP A 155 -4.08 9.95 3.10
CA TRP A 155 -3.29 9.03 3.93
C TRP A 155 -3.52 7.57 3.59
N ASP A 156 -4.76 7.15 3.33
CA ASP A 156 -5.07 5.80 2.88
C ASP A 156 -4.35 5.47 1.57
N LYS A 157 -4.44 6.39 0.59
CA LYS A 157 -3.72 6.27 -0.68
C LYS A 157 -2.21 6.23 -0.50
N PHE A 158 -1.65 7.04 0.39
CA PHE A 158 -0.23 7.03 0.71
C PHE A 158 0.22 5.69 1.33
N LEU A 159 -0.51 5.18 2.32
CA LEU A 159 -0.21 3.89 2.95
C LEU A 159 -0.41 2.70 1.99
N ALA A 160 -1.35 2.81 1.05
CA ALA A 160 -1.49 1.85 -0.05
C ALA A 160 -0.25 1.84 -0.96
N SER A 161 0.31 3.01 -1.29
CA SER A 161 1.56 3.13 -2.04
C SER A 161 2.76 2.56 -1.28
N VAL A 162 2.86 2.82 0.04
CA VAL A 162 3.87 2.20 0.91
C VAL A 162 3.73 0.67 0.91
N SER A 163 2.52 0.14 1.10
CA SER A 163 2.24 -1.30 1.08
C SER A 163 2.58 -1.96 -0.26
N SER A 164 2.27 -1.28 -1.36
CA SER A 164 2.62 -1.72 -2.72
C SER A 164 4.13 -1.85 -2.89
N VAL A 165 4.90 -0.83 -2.47
CA VAL A 165 6.37 -0.85 -2.49
C VAL A 165 6.94 -1.96 -1.62
N LEU A 166 6.41 -2.17 -0.40
CA LEU A 166 6.92 -3.21 0.49
C LEU A 166 6.63 -4.63 -0.02
N THR A 167 5.63 -4.79 -0.89
CA THR A 167 5.21 -6.08 -1.43
C THR A 167 5.62 -6.31 -2.89
N GLU A 168 6.31 -5.36 -3.51
CA GLU A 168 6.65 -5.44 -4.95
C GLU A 168 7.59 -6.59 -5.31
N LYS A 169 8.39 -7.06 -4.35
CA LYS A 169 9.40 -8.12 -4.54
C LYS A 169 8.89 -9.54 -4.26
N TYR A 170 7.59 -9.71 -4.01
CA TYR A 170 6.96 -11.01 -3.78
C TYR A 170 6.62 -11.78 -5.07
N ARG A 171 6.80 -11.15 -6.23
CA ARG A 171 6.45 -11.67 -7.55
C ARG A 171 7.67 -11.66 -8.46
#